data_AF-A0A9W6Z6H6-F1
#
_entry.id   AF-A0A9W6Z6H6-F1
#
_cell.length_a   1.000
_cell.length_b   1.000
_cell.length_c   1.000
_cell.angle_alpha   90.00
_cell.angle_beta   90.00
_cell.angle_gamma   90.00
#
_symmetry.space_group_name_H-M   'P 1'
#
loop_
_entity.id
_entity.type
_entity.pdbx_description
1 polymer ?
#
loop_
_entity_poly.entity_id
_entity_poly.type
_entity_poly.pdbx_seq_one_letter_code
_entity_poly.pdbx_strand_id
1 'polypeptide(L)'
;MANLDLMQDVENSEVHVNMYFMGLEEGALWFYGPLVMMASLSLVSAFYFIVNQLVNIVSFLLIRLEPVKTGRPNIHGKRRTIALALLVGSIPFYLPYQFAYTVCCIVQAVVVIRSFALSSHNLRDSIAKPSHYQHSTGYQVALDNYKNFNLSLLLLLLWILPVNVPVLIVWLHNFCLKWATPFSSHHNLLAILPILIVVQGNVNGLMISKPGSKLTIFCTKFMLIYFALYSLIYGTRHMFWLHHLLDLTCAWFTILLVDDWWNGRLQNIYSIRKEEASSKLH
;
A
#
# COMPACT_ATOMS: atom_id res chain seq x y z
N MET A 1 -37.44 19.43 -42.44
CA MET A 1 -38.05 18.17 -41.93
C MET A 1 -37.00 17.07 -41.80
N ALA A 2 -36.26 16.71 -42.84
CA ALA A 2 -35.23 15.66 -42.76
C ALA A 2 -34.15 15.80 -41.67
N ASN A 3 -33.77 17.03 -41.29
CA ASN A 3 -32.81 17.26 -40.19
C ASN A 3 -33.42 17.10 -38.78
N LEU A 4 -34.75 17.21 -38.64
CA LEU A 4 -35.44 17.11 -37.36
C LEU A 4 -35.65 15.64 -36.98
N ASP A 5 -36.00 14.80 -37.96
CA ASP A 5 -36.09 13.35 -37.79
C ASP A 5 -34.71 12.75 -37.45
N LEU A 6 -33.63 13.22 -38.09
CA LEU A 6 -32.27 12.76 -37.77
C LEU A 6 -31.83 13.14 -36.34
N MET A 7 -32.21 14.33 -35.87
CA MET A 7 -31.94 14.74 -34.49
C MET A 7 -32.78 13.93 -33.49
N GLN A 8 -34.04 13.63 -33.81
CA GLN A 8 -34.88 12.75 -33.00
C GLN A 8 -34.37 11.30 -32.98
N ASP A 9 -33.82 10.78 -34.08
CA ASP A 9 -33.22 9.44 -34.12
C ASP A 9 -31.92 9.37 -33.31
N VAL A 10 -31.11 10.44 -33.30
CA VAL A 10 -29.91 10.53 -32.44
C VAL A 10 -30.28 10.68 -30.97
N GLU A 11 -31.32 11.46 -30.65
CA GLU A 11 -31.81 11.66 -29.27
C GLU A 11 -32.53 10.41 -28.71
N ASN A 12 -33.23 9.65 -29.56
CA ASN A 12 -33.88 8.38 -29.21
C ASN A 12 -32.96 7.16 -29.33
N SER A 13 -31.75 7.32 -29.87
CA SER A 13 -30.76 6.26 -29.83
C SER A 13 -30.32 6.09 -28.37
N GLU A 14 -30.86 5.09 -27.70
CA GLU A 14 -30.39 4.66 -26.38
C GLU A 14 -28.91 4.29 -26.53
N VAL A 15 -28.02 5.24 -26.22
CA VAL A 15 -26.58 5.01 -26.22
C VAL A 15 -26.29 4.03 -25.08
N HIS A 16 -26.30 2.74 -25.43
CA HIS A 16 -26.02 1.66 -24.51
C HIS A 16 -24.53 1.72 -24.15
N VAL A 17 -24.22 2.24 -22.96
CA VAL A 17 -22.82 2.36 -22.51
C VAL A 17 -22.46 1.13 -21.70
N ASN A 18 -21.86 0.12 -22.34
CA ASN A 18 -21.41 -1.09 -21.66
C ASN A 18 -20.36 -0.75 -20.57
N MET A 19 -20.65 -1.10 -19.32
CA MET A 19 -19.85 -0.71 -18.14
C MET A 19 -18.66 -1.62 -17.84
N TYR A 20 -18.49 -2.73 -18.56
CA TYR A 20 -17.38 -3.66 -18.34
C TYR A 20 -16.04 -3.10 -18.81
N PHE A 21 -14.94 -3.68 -18.31
CA PHE A 21 -13.54 -3.28 -18.52
C PHE A 21 -13.15 -2.93 -19.98
N MET A 22 -13.81 -3.51 -20.99
CA MET A 22 -13.56 -3.19 -22.39
C MET A 22 -14.76 -2.59 -23.13
N GLY A 23 -15.95 -2.57 -22.52
CA GLY A 23 -17.17 -2.05 -23.15
C GLY A 23 -17.55 -2.68 -24.50
N LEU A 24 -17.00 -3.85 -24.85
CA LEU A 24 -17.20 -4.51 -26.14
C LEU A 24 -18.59 -5.14 -26.17
N GLU A 25 -19.45 -4.69 -27.09
CA GLU A 25 -20.77 -5.30 -27.35
C GLU A 25 -20.73 -6.25 -28.57
N GLU A 26 -19.77 -6.07 -29.47
CA GLU A 26 -19.65 -6.88 -30.68
C GLU A 26 -18.98 -8.24 -30.42
N GLY A 27 -19.68 -9.34 -30.71
CA GLY A 27 -19.16 -10.70 -30.57
C GLY A 27 -17.94 -11.01 -31.45
N ALA A 28 -17.74 -10.26 -32.54
CA ALA A 28 -16.57 -10.39 -33.42
C ALA A 28 -15.25 -10.03 -32.71
N LEU A 29 -15.30 -9.24 -31.63
CA LEU A 29 -14.15 -8.74 -30.90
C LEU A 29 -13.79 -9.62 -29.67
N TRP A 30 -14.32 -10.83 -29.56
CA TRP A 30 -14.13 -11.70 -28.39
C TRP A 30 -12.64 -11.96 -28.05
N PHE A 31 -11.76 -12.00 -29.06
CA PHE A 31 -10.32 -12.27 -28.89
C PHE A 31 -9.57 -11.11 -28.20
N TYR A 32 -10.12 -9.89 -28.22
CA TYR A 32 -9.54 -8.75 -27.51
C TYR A 32 -9.53 -8.99 -26.00
N GLY A 33 -10.51 -9.70 -25.45
CA GLY A 33 -10.56 -10.00 -24.01
C GLY A 33 -9.33 -10.73 -23.49
N PRO A 34 -9.02 -11.94 -23.99
CA PRO A 34 -7.82 -12.66 -23.60
C PRO A 34 -6.53 -11.86 -23.86
N LEU A 35 -6.45 -11.14 -24.99
CA LEU A 35 -5.27 -10.35 -25.35
C LEU A 35 -5.03 -9.19 -24.37
N VAL A 36 -6.06 -8.41 -24.07
CA VAL A 36 -5.97 -7.29 -23.12
C VAL A 36 -5.72 -7.82 -21.70
N MET A 37 -6.27 -8.97 -21.33
CA MET A 37 -5.99 -9.62 -20.05
C MET A 37 -4.51 -10.07 -19.95
N MET A 38 -3.94 -10.62 -21.01
CA MET A 38 -2.51 -10.92 -21.06
C MET A 38 -1.65 -9.67 -20.95
N ALA A 39 -2.02 -8.60 -21.67
CA ALA A 39 -1.32 -7.33 -21.62
C ALA A 39 -1.38 -6.69 -20.22
N SER A 40 -2.53 -6.72 -19.56
CA SER A 40 -2.70 -6.18 -18.21
C SER A 40 -1.94 -6.98 -17.15
N LEU A 41 -1.98 -8.32 -17.21
CA LEU A 41 -1.18 -9.18 -16.33
C LEU A 41 0.32 -8.97 -16.53
N SER A 42 0.76 -8.78 -17.78
CA SER A 42 2.16 -8.48 -18.11
C SER A 42 2.56 -7.11 -17.56
N LEU A 43 1.70 -6.10 -17.66
CA LEU A 43 1.95 -4.76 -17.11
C LEU A 43 2.05 -4.79 -15.58
N VAL A 44 1.13 -5.48 -14.90
CA VAL A 44 1.16 -5.64 -13.43
C VAL A 44 2.42 -6.37 -12.99
N SER A 45 2.80 -7.43 -13.71
CA SER A 45 4.02 -8.20 -13.44
C SER A 45 5.28 -7.37 -13.68
N ALA A 46 5.35 -6.65 -14.81
CA ALA A 46 6.46 -5.76 -15.13
C ALA A 46 6.62 -4.67 -14.07
N PHE A 47 5.51 -4.06 -13.63
CA PHE A 47 5.51 -3.06 -12.56
C PHE A 47 6.05 -3.64 -11.25
N TYR A 48 5.59 -4.84 -10.85
CA TYR A 48 6.13 -5.56 -9.69
C TYR A 48 7.65 -5.75 -9.80
N PHE A 49 8.14 -6.27 -10.93
CA PHE A 49 9.57 -6.49 -11.13
C PHE A 49 10.37 -5.20 -11.08
N ILE A 50 9.90 -4.13 -11.74
CA ILE A 50 10.56 -2.82 -11.72
C ILE A 50 10.69 -2.30 -10.29
N VAL A 51 9.59 -2.26 -9.52
CA VAL A 51 9.61 -1.77 -8.14
C VAL A 51 10.51 -2.63 -7.27
N ASN A 52 10.44 -3.96 -7.38
CA ASN A 52 11.29 -4.88 -6.63
C ASN A 52 12.78 -4.67 -6.96
N GLN A 53 13.14 -4.50 -8.23
CA GLN A 53 14.51 -4.24 -8.64
C GLN A 53 15.01 -2.88 -8.14
N LEU A 54 14.19 -1.83 -8.22
CA LEU A 54 14.53 -0.51 -7.69
C LEU A 54 14.79 -0.57 -6.17
N VAL A 55 13.91 -1.24 -5.42
CA VAL A 55 14.10 -1.45 -3.98
C VAL A 55 15.41 -2.19 -3.71
N ASN A 56 15.68 -3.29 -4.43
CA ASN A 56 16.93 -4.05 -4.27
C ASN A 56 18.18 -3.19 -4.52
N ILE A 57 18.18 -2.39 -5.60
CA ILE A 57 19.30 -1.50 -5.94
C ILE A 57 19.51 -0.47 -4.82
N VAL A 58 18.45 0.20 -4.37
CA VAL A 58 18.54 1.23 -3.33
C VAL A 58 18.99 0.60 -2.00
N SER A 59 18.41 -0.54 -1.60
CA SER A 59 18.82 -1.26 -0.39
C SER A 59 20.29 -1.68 -0.45
N PHE A 60 20.77 -2.14 -1.60
CA PHE A 60 22.18 -2.49 -1.80
C PHE A 60 23.11 -1.28 -1.67
N LEU A 61 22.74 -0.15 -2.29
CA LEU A 61 23.48 1.10 -2.18
C LEU A 61 23.53 1.59 -0.73
N LEU A 62 22.40 1.53 -0.01
CA LEU A 62 22.33 1.93 1.40
C LEU A 62 23.26 1.11 2.29
N ILE A 63 23.29 -0.22 2.13
CA ILE A 63 24.20 -1.09 2.89
C ILE A 63 25.68 -0.77 2.61
N ARG A 64 26.00 -0.32 1.39
CA ARG A 64 27.37 0.08 1.03
C ARG A 64 27.76 1.44 1.59
N LEU A 65 26.84 2.40 1.61
CA LEU A 65 27.11 3.79 1.99
C LEU A 65 27.09 3.99 3.51
N GLU A 66 26.17 3.33 4.21
CA GLU A 66 26.08 3.40 5.66
C GLU A 66 26.00 1.99 6.25
N PRO A 67 26.74 1.69 7.34
CA PRO A 67 26.45 0.51 8.12
C PRO A 67 25.02 0.65 8.63
N VAL A 68 24.10 -0.15 8.09
CA VAL A 68 22.69 -0.17 8.48
C VAL A 68 22.67 -0.30 10.00
N LYS A 69 22.29 0.77 10.71
CA LYS A 69 22.18 0.74 12.16
C LYS A 69 21.08 -0.27 12.49
N THR A 70 21.51 -1.45 12.88
CA THR A 70 20.71 -2.64 13.19
C THR A 70 19.94 -2.53 14.50
N GLY A 71 20.26 -1.52 15.31
CA GLY A 71 19.51 -1.16 16.51
C GLY A 71 18.13 -0.64 16.13
N ARG A 72 17.16 -0.81 17.05
CA ARG A 72 15.85 -0.16 16.98
C ARG A 72 16.05 1.23 16.40
N PRO A 73 15.42 1.59 15.28
CA PRO A 73 15.32 2.98 14.95
C PRO A 73 14.78 3.64 16.22
N ASN A 74 15.45 4.68 16.73
CA ASN A 74 15.02 5.40 17.92
C ASN A 74 13.75 6.23 17.58
N ILE A 75 12.73 5.53 17.09
CA ILE A 75 11.52 5.98 16.38
C ILE A 75 10.30 5.90 17.31
N HIS A 76 10.47 5.48 18.56
CA HIS A 76 9.56 5.87 19.65
C HIS A 76 9.71 7.35 20.05
N GLY A 77 10.34 8.18 19.19
CA GLY A 77 10.45 9.60 19.43
C GLY A 77 9.06 10.20 19.52
N LYS A 78 8.70 10.73 20.69
CA LYS A 78 7.51 11.59 20.90
C LYS A 78 7.31 12.55 19.73
N ARG A 79 8.41 13.08 19.16
CA ARG A 79 8.46 13.92 17.96
C ARG A 79 7.74 13.35 16.73
N ARG A 80 7.84 12.05 16.46
CA ARG A 80 7.18 11.41 15.31
C ARG A 80 5.69 11.22 15.56
N THR A 81 5.31 10.75 16.74
CA THR A 81 3.89 10.66 17.13
C THR A 81 3.25 12.04 17.12
N ILE A 82 3.97 13.06 17.60
CA ILE A 82 3.58 14.46 17.51
C ILE A 82 3.48 14.91 16.04
N ALA A 83 4.47 14.62 15.18
CA ALA A 83 4.41 14.96 13.76
C ALA A 83 3.22 14.30 13.05
N LEU A 84 2.91 13.05 13.39
CA LEU A 84 1.71 12.34 12.92
C LEU A 84 0.43 12.95 13.44
N ALA A 85 0.37 13.28 14.74
CA ALA A 85 -0.78 13.95 15.34
C ALA A 85 -1.00 15.35 14.75
N LEU A 86 0.08 16.10 14.50
CA LEU A 86 0.05 17.38 13.82
C LEU A 86 -0.38 17.23 12.36
N LEU A 87 0.11 16.21 11.64
CA LEU A 87 -0.31 15.93 10.28
C LEU A 87 -1.81 15.61 10.22
N VAL A 88 -2.28 14.66 11.05
CA VAL A 88 -3.71 14.30 11.16
C VAL A 88 -4.53 15.52 11.57
N GLY A 89 -4.05 16.30 12.54
CA GLY A 89 -4.68 17.53 12.97
C GLY A 89 -4.71 18.61 11.90
N SER A 90 -3.75 18.65 10.96
CA SER A 90 -3.67 19.66 9.89
C SER A 90 -4.56 19.34 8.68
N ILE A 91 -4.89 18.06 8.45
CA ILE A 91 -5.78 17.64 7.35
C ILE A 91 -7.15 18.33 7.39
N PRO A 92 -7.88 18.38 8.53
CA PRO A 92 -9.19 19.05 8.54
C PRO A 92 -9.12 20.56 8.27
N PHE A 93 -8.00 21.22 8.56
CA PHE A 93 -7.90 22.68 8.46
C PHE A 93 -7.26 23.20 7.16
N TYR A 94 -6.23 22.52 6.63
CA TYR A 94 -5.41 23.09 5.56
C TYR A 94 -4.93 22.08 4.50
N LEU A 95 -4.82 20.80 4.82
CA LEU A 95 -4.20 19.81 3.94
C LEU A 95 -5.22 18.85 3.31
N PRO A 96 -5.21 18.65 1.98
CA PRO A 96 -6.03 17.62 1.35
C PRO A 96 -5.59 16.23 1.82
N TYR A 97 -6.52 15.29 1.97
CA TYR A 97 -6.16 13.93 2.41
C TYR A 97 -5.23 13.22 1.41
N GLN A 98 -5.27 13.61 0.12
CA GLN A 98 -4.38 13.14 -0.93
C GLN A 98 -2.90 13.44 -0.62
N PHE A 99 -2.62 14.54 0.09
CA PHE A 99 -1.28 14.84 0.60
C PHE A 99 -0.85 13.80 1.64
N ALA A 100 -1.70 13.52 2.62
CA ALA A 100 -1.43 12.53 3.65
C ALA A 100 -1.24 11.12 3.06
N TYR A 101 -2.03 10.76 2.05
CA TYR A 101 -1.86 9.53 1.27
C TYR A 101 -0.48 9.44 0.61
N THR A 102 -0.05 10.52 -0.06
CA THR A 102 1.25 10.59 -0.73
C THR A 102 2.40 10.46 0.28
N VAL A 103 2.29 11.13 1.44
CA VAL A 103 3.25 10.98 2.55
C VAL A 103 3.28 9.53 3.05
N CYS A 104 2.13 8.88 3.21
CA CYS A 104 2.07 7.47 3.59
C CYS A 104 2.75 6.56 2.57
N CYS A 105 2.58 6.81 1.27
CA CYS A 105 3.28 6.08 0.20
C CYS A 105 4.81 6.22 0.32
N ILE A 106 5.31 7.44 0.52
CA ILE A 106 6.75 7.70 0.69
C ILE A 106 7.29 7.01 1.94
N VAL A 107 6.58 7.13 3.07
CA VAL A 107 6.98 6.48 4.33
C VAL A 107 6.99 4.96 4.17
N GLN A 108 5.98 4.38 3.52
CA GLN A 108 5.91 2.95 3.24
C GLN A 108 7.06 2.49 2.32
N ALA A 109 7.42 3.29 1.31
CA ALA A 109 8.58 3.00 0.47
C ALA A 109 9.89 2.93 1.29
N VAL A 110 10.10 3.86 2.22
CA VAL A 110 11.25 3.83 3.14
C VAL A 110 11.24 2.59 4.03
N VAL A 111 10.06 2.16 4.51
CA VAL A 111 9.93 0.92 5.30
C VAL A 111 10.34 -0.30 4.48
N VAL A 112 9.88 -0.40 3.24
CA VAL A 112 10.24 -1.49 2.32
C VAL A 112 11.74 -1.51 2.04
N ILE A 113 12.32 -0.35 1.69
CA ILE A 113 13.77 -0.26 1.44
C ILE A 113 14.58 -0.71 2.66
N ARG A 114 14.16 -0.32 3.88
CA ARG A 114 14.82 -0.74 5.13
C ARG A 114 14.66 -2.23 5.41
N SER A 115 13.49 -2.82 5.16
CA SER A 115 13.27 -4.25 5.38
C SER A 115 14.10 -5.12 4.43
N PHE A 116 14.23 -4.69 3.17
CA PHE A 116 15.13 -5.31 2.19
C PHE A 116 16.61 -5.14 2.56
N ALA A 117 17.00 -3.95 3.05
CA ALA A 117 18.37 -3.72 3.50
C ALA A 117 18.73 -4.61 4.70
N LEU A 118 17.80 -4.75 5.66
CA LEU A 118 17.96 -5.63 6.83
C LEU A 118 18.07 -7.10 6.43
N SER A 119 17.21 -7.57 5.51
CA SER A 119 17.25 -8.94 4.98
C SER A 119 18.59 -9.24 4.30
N SER A 120 19.06 -8.33 3.45
CA SER A 120 20.34 -8.46 2.74
C SER A 120 21.55 -8.44 3.69
N HIS A 121 21.50 -7.60 4.73
CA HIS A 121 22.55 -7.57 5.76
C HIS A 121 22.64 -8.89 6.54
N ASN A 122 21.49 -9.43 6.98
CA ASN A 122 21.45 -10.70 7.72
C ASN A 122 21.99 -11.88 6.90
N LEU A 123 21.71 -11.91 5.58
CA LEU A 123 22.27 -12.90 4.67
C LEU A 123 23.80 -12.79 4.59
N ARG A 124 24.32 -11.56 4.47
CA ARG A 124 25.77 -11.32 4.41
C ARG A 124 26.48 -11.74 5.71
N ASP A 125 25.91 -11.41 6.87
CA ASP A 125 26.46 -11.83 8.17
C ASP A 125 26.50 -13.35 8.32
N SER A 126 25.45 -14.04 7.85
CA SER A 126 25.35 -15.51 7.87
C SER A 126 26.44 -16.17 7.01
N ILE A 127 26.74 -15.60 5.84
CA ILE A 127 27.80 -16.09 4.94
C ILE A 127 29.19 -15.82 5.53
N ALA A 128 29.40 -14.66 6.15
CA ALA A 128 30.71 -14.29 6.69
C ALA A 128 31.08 -15.05 7.98
N LYS A 129 30.10 -15.58 8.72
CA LYS A 129 30.31 -16.31 9.99
C LYS A 129 29.57 -17.66 9.99
N PRO A 130 30.00 -18.64 9.18
CA PRO A 130 29.26 -19.89 8.96
C PRO A 130 29.23 -20.83 10.19
N SER A 131 30.16 -20.70 11.14
CA SER A 131 30.34 -21.66 12.25
C SER A 131 29.56 -21.34 13.53
N HIS A 132 28.91 -20.18 13.63
CA HIS A 132 28.16 -19.76 14.84
C HIS A 132 26.71 -19.30 14.54
N TYR A 133 26.32 -19.34 13.26
CA TYR A 133 25.03 -18.88 12.75
C TYR A 133 24.22 -20.06 12.21
N GLN A 134 24.03 -21.09 13.05
CA GLN A 134 23.15 -22.21 12.74
C GLN A 134 21.70 -21.70 12.69
N HIS A 135 21.25 -21.44 11.46
CA HIS A 135 19.85 -21.40 11.03
C HIS A 135 18.84 -20.82 12.04
N SER A 136 18.84 -19.50 12.19
CA SER A 136 17.76 -18.71 12.80
C SER A 136 16.50 -18.74 11.92
N THR A 137 15.85 -19.90 11.82
CA THR A 137 14.66 -20.11 10.98
C THR A 137 13.52 -19.17 11.35
N GLY A 138 13.29 -18.96 12.64
CA GLY A 138 12.16 -18.16 13.14
C GLY A 138 12.25 -16.69 12.72
N TYR A 139 13.36 -16.03 13.01
CA TYR A 139 13.55 -14.62 12.66
C TYR A 139 13.65 -14.39 11.16
N GLN A 140 14.36 -15.24 10.43
CA GLN A 140 14.50 -15.11 8.98
C GLN A 140 13.13 -15.20 8.28
N VAL A 141 12.32 -16.20 8.68
CA VAL A 141 10.95 -16.35 8.15
C VAL A 141 10.07 -15.14 8.52
N ALA A 142 10.14 -14.65 9.76
CA ALA A 142 9.40 -13.45 10.18
C ALA A 142 9.83 -12.21 9.37
N LEU A 143 11.12 -12.05 9.12
CA LEU A 143 11.65 -10.93 8.35
C LEU A 143 11.23 -10.99 6.89
N ASP A 144 11.25 -12.17 6.28
CA ASP A 144 10.80 -12.34 4.90
C ASP A 144 9.29 -12.12 4.76
N ASN A 145 8.48 -12.59 5.71
CA ASN A 145 7.05 -12.30 5.74
C ASN A 145 6.78 -10.80 5.88
N TYR A 146 7.47 -10.13 6.81
CA TYR A 146 7.35 -8.69 7.00
C TYR A 146 7.79 -7.91 5.75
N LYS A 147 8.90 -8.30 5.12
CA LYS A 147 9.40 -7.72 3.86
C LYS A 147 8.36 -7.85 2.74
N ASN A 148 7.84 -9.06 2.51
CA ASN A 148 6.87 -9.34 1.46
C ASN A 148 5.54 -8.62 1.69
N PHE A 149 5.05 -8.60 2.93
CA PHE A 149 3.83 -7.87 3.29
C PHE A 149 3.96 -6.37 2.97
N ASN A 150 5.07 -5.75 3.41
CA ASN A 150 5.29 -4.34 3.20
C ASN A 150 5.45 -3.98 1.72
N LEU A 151 6.10 -4.85 0.93
CA LEU A 151 6.22 -4.69 -0.52
C LEU A 151 4.84 -4.78 -1.20
N SER A 152 4.04 -5.80 -0.87
CA SER A 152 2.69 -5.95 -1.41
C SER A 152 1.80 -4.75 -1.10
N LEU A 153 1.88 -4.24 0.14
CA LEU A 153 1.15 -3.02 0.52
C LEU A 153 1.66 -1.79 -0.25
N LEU A 154 2.97 -1.64 -0.42
CA LEU A 154 3.54 -0.54 -1.22
C LEU A 154 3.05 -0.58 -2.67
N LEU A 155 3.02 -1.76 -3.30
CA LEU A 155 2.53 -1.90 -4.67
C LEU A 155 1.07 -1.48 -4.78
N LEU A 156 0.23 -1.89 -3.84
CA LEU A 156 -1.17 -1.49 -3.79
C LEU A 156 -1.32 0.03 -3.63
N LEU A 157 -0.51 0.65 -2.77
CA LEU A 157 -0.48 2.11 -2.61
C LEU A 157 -0.02 2.83 -3.89
N LEU A 158 1.02 2.33 -4.56
CA LEU A 158 1.53 2.93 -5.80
C LEU A 158 0.51 2.86 -6.95
N TRP A 159 -0.33 1.82 -7.01
CA TRP A 159 -1.37 1.71 -8.05
C TRP A 159 -2.50 2.73 -7.90
N ILE A 160 -2.77 3.18 -6.67
CA ILE A 160 -3.82 4.17 -6.38
C ILE A 160 -3.24 5.60 -6.33
N LEU A 161 -1.92 5.75 -6.24
CA LEU A 161 -1.23 7.05 -6.25
C LEU A 161 -1.54 7.94 -7.47
N PRO A 162 -1.61 7.43 -8.73
CA PRO A 162 -1.92 8.26 -9.90
C PRO A 162 -3.26 9.00 -9.82
N VAL A 163 -4.24 8.47 -9.07
CA VAL A 163 -5.53 9.14 -8.84
C VAL A 163 -5.37 10.35 -7.92
N ASN A 164 -4.43 10.28 -6.97
CA ASN A 164 -4.20 11.31 -5.96
C ASN A 164 -3.28 12.44 -6.44
N VAL A 165 -2.36 12.15 -7.36
CA VAL A 165 -1.35 13.12 -7.84
C VAL A 165 -1.95 14.35 -8.54
N PRO A 166 -2.92 14.24 -9.47
CA PRO A 166 -3.52 15.41 -10.11
C PRO A 166 -4.18 16.36 -9.12
N VAL A 167 -4.90 15.82 -8.12
CA VAL A 167 -5.53 16.62 -7.07
C VAL A 167 -4.46 17.35 -6.25
N LEU A 168 -3.35 16.68 -5.93
CA LEU A 168 -2.24 17.29 -5.21
C LEU A 168 -1.57 18.42 -6.01
N ILE A 169 -1.39 18.24 -7.32
CA ILE A 169 -0.81 19.26 -8.21
C ILE A 169 -1.68 20.51 -8.25
N VAL A 170 -2.99 20.34 -8.46
CA VAL A 170 -3.94 21.47 -8.49
C VAL A 170 -3.98 22.18 -7.13
N TRP A 171 -3.99 21.41 -6.04
CA TRP A 171 -3.94 21.98 -4.70
C TRP A 171 -2.66 22.80 -4.47
N LEU A 172 -1.49 22.26 -4.83
CA LEU A 172 -0.22 22.95 -4.66
C LEU A 172 -0.17 24.24 -5.51
N HIS A 173 -0.64 24.19 -6.75
CA HIS A 173 -0.75 25.35 -7.61
C HIS A 173 -1.62 26.46 -6.98
N ASN A 174 -2.79 26.09 -6.47
CA ASN A 174 -3.69 27.04 -5.81
C ASN A 174 -3.12 27.57 -4.50
N PHE A 175 -2.43 26.73 -3.72
CA PHE A 175 -1.75 27.15 -2.50
C PHE A 175 -0.66 28.19 -2.79
N CYS A 176 0.09 28.02 -3.88
CA CYS A 176 1.11 28.98 -4.31
C CYS A 176 0.53 30.31 -4.79
N LEU A 177 -0.67 30.32 -5.40
CA LEU A 177 -1.30 31.55 -5.92
C LEU A 177 -2.16 32.29 -4.90
N LYS A 178 -2.96 31.56 -4.10
CA LYS A 178 -3.96 32.11 -3.17
C LYS A 178 -3.94 31.34 -1.85
N TRP A 179 -2.85 31.52 -1.09
CA TRP A 179 -2.65 30.85 0.20
C TRP A 179 -3.77 31.11 1.23
N ALA A 180 -4.50 32.23 1.11
CA ALA A 180 -5.51 32.67 2.07
C ALA A 180 -6.93 32.11 1.82
N THR A 181 -7.17 31.35 0.75
CA THR A 181 -8.47 30.72 0.52
C THR A 181 -8.48 29.32 1.14
N PRO A 182 -9.17 29.09 2.28
CA PRO A 182 -9.31 27.75 2.82
C PRO A 182 -10.12 26.90 1.84
N PHE A 183 -9.62 25.71 1.52
CA PHE A 183 -10.44 24.71 0.85
C PHE A 183 -11.52 24.27 1.84
N SER A 184 -12.78 24.21 1.38
CA SER A 184 -13.83 23.56 2.15
C SER A 184 -13.49 22.06 2.28
N SER A 185 -13.00 21.67 3.45
CA SER A 185 -12.71 20.29 3.84
C SER A 185 -14.00 19.47 4.03
N HIS A 186 -14.82 19.31 3.00
CA HIS A 186 -15.96 18.40 3.07
C HIS A 186 -15.46 16.95 2.88
N HIS A 187 -15.01 16.37 4.01
CA HIS A 187 -15.04 14.95 4.37
C HIS A 187 -14.22 13.92 3.56
N ASN A 188 -13.09 13.48 4.14
CA ASN A 188 -12.64 12.06 4.11
C ASN A 188 -11.49 11.75 5.09
N LEU A 189 -11.33 12.50 6.19
CA LEU A 189 -10.29 12.22 7.20
C LEU A 189 -10.37 10.78 7.73
N LEU A 190 -11.60 10.29 7.97
CA LEU A 190 -11.83 8.93 8.45
C LEU A 190 -11.38 7.87 7.43
N ALA A 191 -11.41 8.18 6.13
CA ALA A 191 -11.01 7.26 5.07
C ALA A 191 -9.48 7.06 5.04
N ILE A 192 -8.69 8.11 5.32
CA ILE A 192 -7.22 8.02 5.32
C ILE A 192 -6.63 7.50 6.63
N LEU A 193 -7.35 7.62 7.75
CA LEU A 193 -6.88 7.20 9.08
C LEU A 193 -6.42 5.74 9.14
N PRO A 194 -7.14 4.75 8.57
CA PRO A 194 -6.69 3.36 8.55
C PRO A 194 -5.35 3.15 7.85
N ILE A 195 -5.16 3.78 6.68
CA ILE A 195 -3.90 3.69 5.93
C ILE A 195 -2.75 4.21 6.79
N LEU A 196 -2.96 5.36 7.42
CA LEU A 196 -1.98 6.01 8.28
C LEU A 196 -1.60 5.15 9.49
N ILE A 197 -2.58 4.50 10.15
CA ILE A 197 -2.34 3.59 11.28
C ILE A 197 -1.54 2.37 10.83
N VAL A 198 -1.92 1.73 9.72
CA VAL A 198 -1.19 0.56 9.19
C VAL A 198 0.25 0.93 8.83
N VAL A 199 0.46 2.03 8.10
CA VAL A 199 1.81 2.49 7.74
C VAL A 199 2.64 2.84 8.97
N GLN A 200 2.04 3.47 9.99
CA GLN A 200 2.73 3.76 11.23
C GLN A 200 3.05 2.48 12.04
N GLY A 201 2.18 1.47 12.01
CA GLY A 201 2.45 0.15 12.57
C GLY A 201 3.62 -0.53 11.87
N ASN A 202 3.62 -0.51 10.54
CA ASN A 202 4.71 -1.05 9.73
C ASN A 202 6.05 -0.40 10.08
N VAL A 203 6.10 0.91 10.21
CA VAL A 203 7.31 1.63 10.63
C VAL A 203 7.86 1.11 11.96
N ASN A 204 6.98 0.85 12.93
CA ASN A 204 7.35 0.35 14.24
C ASN A 204 7.84 -1.10 14.19
N GLY A 205 7.83 -1.74 13.03
CA GLY A 205 8.19 -3.14 12.85
C GLY A 205 7.07 -4.09 13.28
N LEU A 206 5.84 -3.60 13.43
CA LEU A 206 4.69 -4.44 13.72
C LEU A 206 4.33 -5.22 12.47
N MET A 207 4.15 -6.53 12.62
CA MET A 207 3.65 -7.40 11.58
C MET A 207 2.22 -7.79 11.93
N ILE A 208 1.31 -7.68 10.96
CA ILE A 208 -0.05 -8.22 11.10
C ILE A 208 0.10 -9.75 11.20
N SER A 209 -0.33 -10.35 12.31
CA SER A 209 -0.24 -11.79 12.44
C SER A 209 -1.24 -12.47 11.52
N LYS A 210 -0.99 -13.74 11.19
CA LYS A 210 -1.98 -14.54 10.49
C LYS A 210 -3.26 -14.57 11.34
N PRO A 211 -4.44 -14.28 10.76
CA PRO A 211 -5.66 -14.20 11.55
C PRO A 211 -5.92 -15.54 12.26
N GLY A 212 -6.15 -15.49 13.57
CA GLY A 212 -6.26 -16.71 14.38
C GLY A 212 -7.59 -17.44 14.23
N SER A 213 -8.67 -16.73 13.88
CA SER A 213 -10.01 -17.32 13.78
C SER A 213 -10.37 -17.67 12.33
N LYS A 214 -11.09 -18.78 12.13
CA LYS A 214 -11.57 -19.18 10.79
C LYS A 214 -12.38 -18.07 10.12
N LEU A 215 -13.17 -17.33 10.90
CA LEU A 215 -13.97 -16.20 10.42
C LEU A 215 -13.08 -15.06 9.91
N THR A 216 -12.07 -14.64 10.67
CA THR A 216 -11.17 -13.56 10.24
C THR A 216 -10.34 -13.94 9.02
N ILE A 217 -9.91 -15.20 8.91
CA ILE A 217 -9.27 -15.72 7.69
C ILE A 217 -10.24 -15.64 6.50
N PHE A 218 -11.48 -16.10 6.67
CA PHE A 218 -12.49 -16.07 5.62
C PHE A 218 -12.77 -14.62 5.17
N CYS A 219 -13.02 -13.70 6.11
CA CYS A 219 -13.24 -12.29 5.81
C CYS A 219 -12.06 -11.64 5.07
N THR A 220 -10.82 -11.92 5.51
CA THR A 220 -9.62 -11.40 4.85
C THR A 220 -9.51 -11.91 3.41
N LYS A 221 -9.70 -13.22 3.20
CA LYS A 221 -9.68 -13.81 1.85
C LYS A 221 -10.78 -13.25 0.98
N PHE A 222 -12.00 -13.14 1.51
CA PHE A 222 -13.15 -12.60 0.79
C PHE A 222 -12.90 -11.16 0.34
N MET A 223 -12.41 -10.29 1.23
CA MET A 223 -12.09 -8.90 0.87
C MET A 223 -11.01 -8.81 -0.22
N LEU A 224 -9.93 -9.60 -0.12
CA LEU A 224 -8.86 -9.58 -1.12
C LEU A 224 -9.31 -10.14 -2.48
N ILE A 225 -10.11 -11.20 -2.49
CA ILE A 225 -10.69 -11.75 -3.73
C ILE A 225 -11.67 -10.75 -4.34
N TYR A 226 -12.51 -10.11 -3.53
CA TYR A 226 -13.42 -9.07 -3.99
C TYR A 226 -12.65 -7.89 -4.60
N PHE A 227 -11.55 -7.46 -3.97
CA PHE A 227 -10.66 -6.44 -4.55
C PHE A 227 -10.13 -6.86 -5.92
N ALA A 228 -9.54 -8.06 -6.01
CA ALA A 228 -8.97 -8.56 -7.25
C ALA A 228 -10.01 -8.65 -8.39
N LEU A 229 -11.19 -9.21 -8.10
CA LEU A 229 -12.28 -9.32 -9.06
C LEU A 229 -12.83 -7.96 -9.47
N TYR A 230 -13.02 -7.04 -8.52
CA TYR A 230 -13.48 -5.70 -8.83
C TYR A 230 -12.48 -4.96 -9.73
N SER A 231 -11.18 -5.06 -9.42
CA SER A 231 -10.12 -4.47 -10.25
C SER A 231 -10.08 -5.07 -11.65
N LEU A 232 -10.34 -6.37 -11.80
CA LEU A 232 -10.35 -7.06 -13.09
C LEU A 232 -11.56 -6.64 -13.95
N ILE A 233 -12.73 -6.48 -13.34
CA ILE A 233 -14.00 -6.23 -14.07
C ILE A 233 -14.21 -4.73 -14.36
N TYR A 234 -13.81 -3.84 -13.44
CA TYR A 234 -14.19 -2.41 -13.46
C TYR A 234 -13.01 -1.42 -13.36
N GLY A 235 -11.78 -1.91 -13.16
CA GLY A 235 -10.70 -1.14 -12.53
C GLY A 235 -10.33 0.21 -13.17
N THR A 236 -10.31 0.31 -14.50
CA THR A 236 -9.94 1.57 -15.20
C THR A 236 -11.07 2.60 -15.21
N ARG A 237 -12.33 2.17 -15.14
CA ARG A 237 -13.50 3.05 -15.24
C ARG A 237 -13.94 3.60 -13.88
N HIS A 238 -13.69 2.85 -12.81
CA HIS A 238 -14.10 3.20 -11.44
C HIS A 238 -12.91 3.29 -10.48
N MET A 239 -11.87 4.04 -10.88
CA MET A 239 -10.67 4.25 -10.04
C MET A 239 -10.99 4.87 -8.67
N PHE A 240 -12.03 5.68 -8.57
CA PHE A 240 -12.48 6.24 -7.29
C PHE A 240 -12.98 5.16 -6.31
N TRP A 241 -13.67 4.13 -6.81
CA TRP A 241 -14.11 3.02 -5.96
C TRP A 241 -12.95 2.14 -5.51
N LEU A 242 -11.93 1.95 -6.36
CA LEU A 242 -10.70 1.24 -5.98
C LEU A 242 -9.99 1.92 -4.80
N HIS A 243 -10.03 3.26 -4.74
CA HIS A 243 -9.51 4.00 -3.60
C HIS A 243 -10.29 3.67 -2.31
N HIS A 244 -11.62 3.69 -2.34
CA HIS A 244 -12.42 3.30 -1.18
C HIS A 244 -12.22 1.83 -0.77
N LEU A 245 -11.98 0.96 -1.74
CA LEU A 245 -11.72 -0.44 -1.46
C LEU A 245 -10.37 -0.66 -0.78
N LEU A 246 -9.38 0.16 -1.14
CA LEU A 246 -8.10 0.24 -0.43
C LEU A 246 -8.30 0.72 1.00
N ASP A 247 -9.05 1.80 1.21
CA ASP A 247 -9.35 2.32 2.54
C ASP A 247 -10.03 1.26 3.41
N LEU A 248 -11.02 0.55 2.86
CA LEU A 248 -11.71 -0.57 3.52
C LEU A 248 -10.75 -1.71 3.87
N THR A 249 -9.84 -2.07 2.96
CA THR A 249 -8.84 -3.12 3.18
C THR A 249 -7.87 -2.72 4.30
N CYS A 250 -7.42 -1.46 4.31
CA CYS A 250 -6.57 -0.93 5.38
C CYS A 250 -7.32 -0.78 6.71
N ALA A 251 -8.63 -0.49 6.69
CA ALA A 251 -9.49 -0.51 7.88
C ALA A 251 -9.56 -1.92 8.46
N TRP A 252 -9.75 -2.93 7.62
CA TRP A 252 -9.72 -4.33 8.04
C TRP A 252 -8.36 -4.72 8.65
N PHE A 253 -7.25 -4.33 8.02
CA PHE A 253 -5.90 -4.55 8.56
C PHE A 253 -5.68 -3.83 9.91
N THR A 254 -6.27 -2.65 10.08
CA THR A 254 -6.23 -1.93 11.36
C THR A 254 -6.99 -2.71 12.45
N ILE A 255 -8.16 -3.28 12.12
CA ILE A 255 -8.92 -4.12 13.06
C ILE A 255 -8.09 -5.35 13.47
N LEU A 256 -7.42 -6.02 12.52
CA LEU A 256 -6.55 -7.15 12.83
C LEU A 256 -5.37 -6.74 13.73
N LEU A 257 -4.75 -5.58 13.48
CA LEU A 257 -3.69 -5.05 14.34
C LEU A 257 -4.18 -4.79 15.77
N VAL A 258 -5.38 -4.24 15.92
CA VAL A 258 -5.99 -3.98 17.23
C VAL A 258 -6.34 -5.28 17.95
N ASP A 259 -6.88 -6.28 17.24
CA ASP A 259 -7.16 -7.61 17.79
C ASP A 259 -5.88 -8.31 18.27
N ASP A 260 -4.80 -8.25 17.47
CA ASP A 260 -3.51 -8.82 17.85
C ASP A 260 -2.88 -8.10 19.05
N TRP A 261 -3.03 -6.78 19.11
CA TRP A 261 -2.59 -5.99 20.26
C TRP A 261 -3.37 -6.36 21.52
N TRP A 262 -4.70 -6.45 21.43
CA TRP A 262 -5.57 -6.81 22.55
C TRP A 262 -5.29 -8.21 23.08
N ASN A 263 -5.04 -9.17 22.18
CA ASN A 263 -4.76 -10.57 22.54
C ASN A 263 -3.29 -10.83 22.87
N GLY A 264 -2.42 -9.81 22.88
CA GLY A 264 -0.99 -9.97 23.15
C GLY A 264 -0.22 -10.79 22.11
N ARG A 265 -0.78 -10.98 20.91
CA ARG A 265 -0.16 -11.72 19.79
C ARG A 265 0.68 -10.83 18.88
N LEU A 266 0.74 -9.54 19.16
CA LEU A 266 1.40 -8.56 18.32
C LEU A 266 2.91 -8.79 18.27
N GLN A 267 3.39 -9.23 17.10
CA GLN A 267 4.80 -9.51 16.88
C GLN A 267 5.53 -8.27 16.37
N ASN A 268 6.68 -7.97 16.97
CA ASN A 268 7.57 -6.91 16.52
C ASN A 268 8.89 -7.51 16.00
N ILE A 269 9.24 -7.21 14.76
CA ILE A 269 10.45 -7.78 14.14
C ILE A 269 11.74 -7.44 14.91
N TYR A 270 11.77 -6.29 15.58
CA TYR A 270 12.91 -5.87 16.40
C TYR A 270 12.94 -6.56 17.77
N SER A 271 11.81 -7.01 18.32
CA SER A 271 11.80 -7.80 19.56
C SER A 271 12.22 -9.24 19.31
N ILE A 272 11.70 -9.86 18.25
CA ILE A 272 12.04 -11.24 17.84
C ILE A 272 13.56 -11.37 17.67
N ARG A 273 14.20 -10.41 16.98
CA ARG A 273 15.66 -10.39 16.81
C ARG A 273 16.41 -10.34 18.14
N LYS A 274 15.92 -9.56 19.11
CA LYS A 274 16.56 -9.39 20.42
C LYS A 274 16.44 -10.66 21.26
N GLU A 275 15.27 -11.28 21.28
CA GLU A 275 15.02 -12.54 21.99
C GLU A 275 15.93 -13.65 21.47
N GLU A 276 16.07 -13.75 20.15
CA GLU A 276 16.94 -14.73 19.51
C GLU A 276 18.43 -14.46 19.77
N ALA A 277 18.85 -13.19 19.82
CA ALA A 277 20.21 -12.84 20.24
C ALA A 277 20.47 -13.20 21.71
N SER A 278 19.47 -13.05 22.58
CA SER A 278 19.57 -13.38 24.01
C SER A 278 19.58 -14.89 24.26
N SER A 279 18.78 -15.66 23.51
CA SER A 279 18.74 -17.12 23.61
C SER A 279 20.05 -17.79 23.22
N LYS A 280 20.91 -17.10 22.45
CA LYS A 280 22.23 -17.62 22.02
C LYS A 280 23.35 -17.32 23.03
N LEU A 281 23.08 -16.53 24.07
CA LEU A 281 24.05 -16.17 25.11
C LEU A 281 23.95 -17.06 26.36
N HIS A 282 22.92 -17.90 26.45
CA HIS A 282 22.70 -18.93 27.48
C HIS A 282 22.94 -20.31 26.87
#